data_AF-A0A356TR64-F1
#
_entry.id   AF-A0A356TR64-F1
#
_cell.length_a   1.000
_cell.length_b   1.000
_cell.length_c   1.000
_cell.angle_alpha   90.00
_cell.angle_beta   90.00
_cell.angle_gamma   90.00
#
_symmetry.space_group_name_H-M   'P 1'
#
loop_
_entity.id
_entity.type
_entity.pdbx_description
1 polymer ?
#
loop_
_entity_poly.entity_id
_entity_poly.type
_entity_poly.pdbx_seq_one_letter_code
_entity_poly.pdbx_strand_id
1 'polypeptide(L)'
;MTVGLPGAGVPGIPTQPDPAAEAERRQERVESAAGQFEGLLIQQLVSVMRSTVGGEGGMFGSGAGSEMYAHMFDQSFADSLTAAGGMGMRSTIERSMLGPAAYQRMMEQRNDTALRPLTPFEPRTVGEVIEARPPAGSVLSGMTGRLQGIARQMLGSDGVATQWGRAGRLTEADLASDFATEGPDGVAAFNVRDAAGFEDNYKCNLFAFEMARRAGFEVPLVGRTRGWGYMGPDGVTADANAGQLRGEWGEVVTGETAESLDSAIVRGDRAFMLTGSSVDGRSGHMGVVERVHEVDYDEQGRVQRVVFDGWEGRSRGAMHLTRRTWNRYGNPGGEDARGGFDSIHIIALRRPQDGARPERPIHENANASVHDAARMGESEENRSFSSSSTSDRPNESSETHP
;
A
#
# COMPACT_ATOMS: atom_id res chain seq x y z
N MET A 1 26.66 76.30 -59.44
CA MET A 1 25.98 75.05 -59.83
C MET A 1 25.62 74.30 -58.57
N THR A 2 24.49 73.60 -58.64
CA THR A 2 23.49 73.39 -57.58
C THR A 2 23.88 72.44 -56.44
N VAL A 3 23.45 72.89 -55.26
CA VAL A 3 23.42 72.22 -53.95
C VAL A 3 22.32 71.14 -53.92
N GLY A 4 22.52 70.09 -53.11
CA GLY A 4 21.61 68.95 -53.00
C GLY A 4 20.27 69.25 -52.31
N LEU A 5 19.32 68.33 -52.50
CA LEU A 5 18.15 68.16 -51.63
C LEU A 5 17.78 66.66 -51.49
N PRO A 6 17.27 66.26 -50.31
CA PRO A 6 17.04 64.88 -49.89
C PRO A 6 15.67 64.37 -50.34
N GLY A 7 15.61 63.10 -50.77
CA GLY A 7 14.35 62.40 -51.00
C GLY A 7 13.70 62.05 -49.66
N ALA A 8 12.61 62.75 -49.36
CA ALA A 8 11.80 62.57 -48.16
C ALA A 8 11.31 61.12 -48.02
N GLY A 9 11.63 60.50 -46.87
CA GLY A 9 10.96 59.28 -46.43
C GLY A 9 9.48 59.58 -46.21
N VAL A 10 8.63 58.87 -46.95
CA VAL A 10 7.18 58.89 -46.73
C VAL A 10 6.92 58.37 -45.30
N PRO A 11 6.21 59.13 -44.44
CA PRO A 11 5.84 58.65 -43.11
C PRO A 11 5.04 57.37 -43.23
N GLY A 12 5.43 56.35 -42.46
CA GLY A 12 4.78 55.04 -42.45
C GLY A 12 3.27 55.18 -42.25
N ILE A 13 2.52 54.81 -43.28
CA ILE A 13 1.11 54.45 -43.12
C ILE A 13 1.11 53.28 -42.11
N PRO A 14 0.38 53.36 -40.99
CA PRO A 14 0.25 52.21 -40.11
C PRO A 14 -0.32 51.07 -40.94
N THR A 15 0.49 50.05 -41.17
CA THR A 15 0.11 48.85 -41.90
C THR A 15 -1.14 48.30 -41.21
N GLN A 16 -2.28 48.33 -41.90
CA GLN A 16 -3.48 47.68 -41.38
C GLN A 16 -3.12 46.22 -41.06
N PRO A 17 -3.50 45.70 -39.88
CA PRO A 17 -3.17 44.34 -39.50
C PRO A 17 -3.65 43.39 -40.59
N ASP A 18 -2.79 42.46 -40.98
CA ASP A 18 -3.12 41.43 -41.95
C ASP A 18 -4.40 40.69 -41.48
N PRO A 19 -5.48 40.69 -42.28
CA PRO A 19 -6.75 40.06 -41.92
C PRO A 19 -6.59 38.55 -41.65
N ALA A 20 -5.59 37.89 -42.23
CA ALA A 20 -5.27 36.49 -41.92
C ALA A 20 -4.72 36.35 -40.49
N ALA A 21 -3.75 37.20 -40.13
CA ALA A 21 -3.16 37.19 -38.79
C ALA A 21 -4.18 37.60 -37.71
N GLU A 22 -5.14 38.46 -38.02
CA GLU A 22 -6.23 38.81 -37.10
C GLU A 22 -7.23 37.65 -36.88
N ALA A 23 -7.50 36.88 -37.94
CA ALA A 23 -8.34 35.69 -37.84
C ALA A 23 -7.70 34.59 -36.99
N GLU A 24 -6.40 34.35 -37.14
CA GLU A 24 -5.63 33.41 -36.31
C GLU A 24 -5.63 33.83 -34.83
N ARG A 25 -5.31 35.09 -34.53
CA ARG A 25 -5.37 35.62 -33.17
C ARG A 25 -6.78 35.53 -32.57
N ARG A 26 -7.82 35.67 -33.39
CA ARG A 26 -9.21 35.51 -32.96
C ARG A 26 -9.53 34.05 -32.64
N GLN A 27 -9.05 33.11 -33.45
CA GLN A 27 -9.19 31.69 -33.22
C GLN A 27 -8.52 31.27 -31.91
N GLU A 28 -7.26 31.64 -31.68
CA GLU A 28 -6.53 31.34 -30.43
C GLU A 28 -7.25 31.87 -29.19
N ARG A 29 -7.77 33.11 -29.25
CA ARG A 29 -8.54 33.69 -28.14
C ARG A 29 -9.81 32.92 -27.86
N VAL A 30 -10.53 32.49 -28.89
CA VAL A 30 -11.76 31.71 -28.74
C VAL A 30 -11.45 30.33 -28.18
N GLU A 31 -10.41 29.66 -28.66
CA GLU A 31 -9.99 28.35 -28.16
C GLU A 31 -9.59 28.41 -26.67
N SER A 32 -8.80 29.43 -26.30
CA SER A 32 -8.39 29.64 -24.91
C SER A 32 -9.58 29.98 -24.01
N ALA A 33 -10.46 30.89 -24.44
CA ALA A 33 -11.64 31.28 -23.67
C ALA A 33 -12.64 30.13 -23.52
N ALA A 34 -12.85 29.32 -24.57
CA ALA A 34 -13.73 28.16 -24.53
C ALA A 34 -13.21 27.07 -23.57
N GLY A 35 -11.89 26.83 -23.55
CA GLY A 35 -11.26 25.91 -22.61
C GLY A 35 -11.33 26.40 -21.16
N GLN A 36 -11.04 27.68 -20.91
CA GLN A 36 -11.14 28.27 -19.57
C GLN A 36 -12.59 28.25 -19.05
N PHE A 37 -13.57 28.55 -19.91
CA PHE A 37 -14.98 28.49 -19.54
C PHE A 37 -15.42 27.08 -19.16
N GLU A 38 -15.04 26.07 -19.97
CA GLU A 38 -15.33 24.67 -19.67
C GLU A 38 -14.68 24.22 -18.35
N GLY A 39 -13.43 24.63 -18.10
CA GLY A 39 -12.73 24.35 -16.84
C GLY A 39 -13.45 24.92 -15.61
N LEU A 40 -13.91 26.18 -15.69
CA LEU A 40 -14.70 26.80 -14.61
C LEU A 40 -16.03 26.08 -14.36
N LEU A 41 -16.72 25.64 -15.42
CA LEU A 41 -17.97 24.91 -15.26
C LEU A 41 -17.74 23.54 -14.60
N ILE A 42 -16.70 22.83 -15.01
CA ILE A 42 -16.31 21.55 -14.40
C ILE A 42 -15.96 21.77 -12.93
N GLN A 43 -15.18 22.79 -12.61
CA GLN A 43 -14.84 23.13 -11.23
C GLN A 43 -16.10 23.37 -10.38
N GLN A 44 -17.07 24.11 -10.91
CA GLN A 44 -18.35 24.35 -10.21
C GLN A 44 -19.14 23.05 -10.01
N LEU A 45 -19.20 22.19 -11.03
CA LEU A 45 -19.88 20.90 -10.94
C LEU A 45 -19.25 20.01 -9.87
N VAL A 46 -17.92 19.93 -9.84
CA VAL A 46 -17.15 19.16 -8.86
C VAL A 46 -17.40 19.69 -7.46
N SER A 47 -17.42 21.02 -7.29
CA SER A 47 -17.73 21.65 -6.01
C SER A 47 -19.13 21.28 -5.50
N VAL A 48 -20.14 21.28 -6.39
CA VAL A 48 -21.51 20.86 -6.06
C VAL A 48 -21.55 19.37 -5.71
N MET A 49 -20.94 18.51 -6.52
CA MET A 49 -20.88 17.07 -6.24
C MET A 49 -20.23 16.80 -4.88
N ARG A 50 -19.11 17.45 -4.57
CA ARG A 50 -18.46 17.36 -3.26
C ARG A 50 -19.38 17.81 -2.13
N SER A 51 -20.13 18.90 -2.30
CA SER A 51 -21.07 19.38 -1.28
C SER A 51 -22.20 18.39 -0.96
N THR A 52 -22.47 17.43 -1.84
CA THR A 52 -23.44 16.35 -1.62
C THR A 52 -22.84 15.11 -0.93
N VAL A 53 -21.51 15.05 -0.79
CA VAL A 53 -20.78 13.92 -0.19
C VAL A 53 -20.29 14.33 1.21
N GLY A 54 -21.03 13.90 2.24
CA GLY A 54 -20.66 14.04 3.67
C GLY A 54 -21.79 14.64 4.53
N GLY A 55 -21.98 14.08 5.73
CA GLY A 55 -22.82 14.68 6.79
C GLY A 55 -22.20 15.97 7.35
N GLU A 56 -22.64 16.43 8.53
CA GLU A 56 -22.13 17.65 9.19
C GLU A 56 -20.58 17.71 9.18
N GLY A 57 -20.02 18.53 8.30
CA GLY A 57 -18.57 18.67 8.07
C GLY A 57 -18.09 18.47 6.62
N GLY A 58 -18.86 17.84 5.72
CA GLY A 58 -18.47 17.61 4.32
C GLY A 58 -17.25 16.70 4.11
N MET A 59 -16.83 16.49 2.85
CA MET A 59 -15.72 15.60 2.45
C MET A 59 -14.37 15.89 3.14
N PHE A 60 -14.13 17.14 3.56
CA PHE A 60 -12.86 17.59 4.15
C PHE A 60 -12.97 18.02 5.62
N GLY A 61 -14.13 17.83 6.28
CA GLY A 61 -14.38 18.22 7.66
C GLY A 61 -14.58 19.74 7.87
N SER A 62 -14.85 20.17 9.11
CA SER A 62 -15.15 21.57 9.48
C SER A 62 -13.95 22.36 10.05
N GLY A 63 -12.72 21.86 9.88
CA GLY A 63 -11.51 22.48 10.41
C GLY A 63 -11.03 23.72 9.63
N ALA A 64 -10.27 24.59 10.31
CA ALA A 64 -9.59 25.72 9.67
C ALA A 64 -8.58 25.20 8.62
N GLY A 65 -8.89 25.42 7.33
CA GLY A 65 -8.10 24.93 6.20
C GLY A 65 -8.85 23.96 5.28
N SER A 66 -9.98 23.40 5.72
CA SER A 66 -10.82 22.49 4.92
C SER A 66 -11.23 23.14 3.59
N GLU A 67 -11.70 24.38 3.60
CA GLU A 67 -12.10 25.12 2.39
C GLU A 67 -10.96 25.33 1.39
N MET A 68 -9.72 25.53 1.88
CA MET A 68 -8.56 25.71 1.02
C MET A 68 -8.20 24.42 0.28
N TYR A 69 -8.18 23.29 1.01
CA TYR A 69 -7.95 21.97 0.39
C TYR A 69 -9.07 21.59 -0.57
N ALA A 70 -10.31 21.91 -0.19
CA ALA A 70 -11.47 21.67 -1.00
C ALA A 70 -11.38 22.44 -2.34
N HIS A 71 -10.97 23.71 -2.30
CA HIS A 71 -10.73 24.50 -3.51
C HIS A 71 -9.59 23.93 -4.38
N MET A 72 -8.47 23.55 -3.77
CA MET A 72 -7.34 22.95 -4.51
C MET A 72 -7.72 21.64 -5.18
N PHE A 73 -8.55 20.83 -4.51
CA PHE A 73 -9.11 19.60 -5.07
C PHE A 73 -10.01 19.88 -6.28
N ASP A 74 -10.97 20.79 -6.14
CA ASP A 74 -11.90 21.13 -7.22
C ASP A 74 -11.14 21.62 -8.45
N GLN A 75 -10.11 22.44 -8.24
CA GLN A 75 -9.27 22.97 -9.30
C GLN A 75 -8.45 21.87 -10.01
N SER A 76 -7.73 21.04 -9.27
CA SER A 76 -6.90 19.97 -9.86
C SER A 76 -7.73 18.94 -10.62
N PHE A 77 -8.92 18.62 -10.11
CA PHE A 77 -9.84 17.69 -10.77
C PHE A 77 -10.43 18.31 -12.05
N ALA A 78 -10.81 19.59 -12.01
CA ALA A 78 -11.30 20.31 -13.18
C ALA A 78 -10.24 20.44 -14.29
N ASP A 79 -8.99 20.73 -13.91
CA ASP A 79 -7.87 20.81 -14.85
C ASP A 79 -7.62 19.46 -15.54
N SER A 80 -7.65 18.37 -14.77
CA SER A 80 -7.45 17.00 -15.27
C SER A 80 -8.55 16.59 -16.25
N LEU A 81 -9.82 16.85 -15.91
CA LEU A 81 -10.94 16.56 -16.80
C LEU A 81 -10.92 17.41 -18.08
N THR A 82 -10.54 18.68 -17.97
CA THR A 82 -10.40 19.57 -19.13
C THR A 82 -9.28 19.09 -20.05
N ALA A 83 -8.15 18.65 -19.48
CA ALA A 83 -7.02 18.10 -20.24
C ALA A 83 -7.35 16.76 -20.90
N ALA A 84 -8.20 15.92 -20.29
CA ALA A 84 -8.62 14.63 -20.81
C ALA A 84 -9.68 14.71 -21.94
N GLY A 85 -10.08 15.92 -22.34
CA GLY A 85 -11.06 16.14 -23.42
C GLY A 85 -12.33 16.90 -22.99
N GLY A 86 -12.46 17.22 -21.70
CA GLY A 86 -13.56 18.02 -21.18
C GLY A 86 -14.93 17.35 -21.32
N MET A 87 -16.00 18.16 -21.35
CA MET A 87 -17.38 17.70 -21.55
C MET A 87 -17.87 17.95 -22.98
N GLY A 88 -16.97 18.35 -23.89
CA GLY A 88 -17.28 18.64 -25.28
C GLY A 88 -17.96 19.99 -25.51
N MET A 89 -18.15 20.82 -24.48
CA MET A 89 -18.75 22.15 -24.60
C MET A 89 -17.81 23.12 -25.30
N ARG A 90 -16.50 22.97 -25.09
CA ARG A 90 -15.48 23.75 -25.79
C ARG A 90 -15.72 23.75 -27.31
N SER A 91 -16.01 22.58 -27.88
CA SER A 91 -16.28 22.45 -29.33
C SER A 91 -17.55 23.18 -29.78
N THR A 92 -18.55 23.27 -28.91
CA THR A 92 -19.81 23.98 -29.16
C THR A 92 -19.62 25.48 -29.10
N ILE A 93 -18.85 25.96 -28.11
CA ILE A 93 -18.51 27.38 -27.94
C ILE A 93 -17.64 27.84 -29.11
N GLU A 94 -16.59 27.09 -29.46
CA GLU A 94 -15.73 27.34 -30.60
C GLU A 94 -16.56 27.47 -31.89
N ARG A 95 -17.50 26.56 -32.12
CA ARG A 95 -18.40 26.59 -33.29
C ARG A 95 -19.30 27.82 -33.32
N SER A 96 -19.87 28.21 -32.17
CA SER A 96 -20.73 29.40 -32.08
C SER A 96 -19.97 30.72 -32.27
N MET A 97 -18.73 30.80 -31.79
CA MET A 97 -17.94 32.04 -31.77
C MET A 97 -17.17 32.26 -33.07
N LEU A 98 -16.68 31.19 -33.71
CA LEU A 98 -15.94 31.26 -34.97
C LEU A 98 -16.86 31.22 -36.19
N GLY A 99 -18.03 30.58 -36.09
CA GLY A 99 -18.92 30.31 -37.22
C GLY A 99 -18.45 29.09 -38.05
N PRO A 100 -19.32 28.51 -38.90
CA PRO A 100 -19.06 27.21 -39.54
C PRO A 100 -17.75 27.15 -40.32
N ALA A 101 -17.50 28.12 -41.21
CA ALA A 101 -16.36 28.12 -42.12
C ALA A 101 -15.00 28.36 -41.43
N ALA A 102 -14.96 29.07 -40.30
CA ALA A 102 -13.73 29.25 -39.53
C ALA A 102 -13.50 28.05 -38.60
N TYR A 103 -14.57 27.50 -38.01
CA TYR A 103 -14.51 26.27 -37.23
C TYR A 103 -14.05 25.06 -38.08
N GLN A 104 -14.53 24.94 -39.33
CA GLN A 104 -14.10 23.91 -40.27
C GLN A 104 -12.62 24.03 -40.60
N ARG A 105 -12.12 25.24 -40.90
CA ARG A 105 -10.69 25.49 -41.11
C ARG A 105 -9.83 25.16 -39.88
N MET A 106 -10.28 25.52 -38.69
CA MET A 106 -9.63 25.14 -37.43
C MET A 106 -9.59 23.61 -37.25
N MET A 107 -10.70 22.92 -37.54
CA MET A 107 -10.78 21.46 -37.48
C MET A 107 -9.88 20.80 -38.54
N GLU A 108 -9.81 21.34 -39.75
CA GLU A 108 -8.93 20.90 -40.83
C GLU A 108 -7.46 21.09 -40.45
N GLN A 109 -7.07 22.23 -39.89
CA GLN A 109 -5.71 22.47 -39.35
C GLN A 109 -5.36 21.50 -38.22
N ARG A 110 -6.32 21.20 -37.33
CA ARG A 110 -6.18 20.16 -36.30
C ARG A 110 -6.00 18.78 -36.92
N ASN A 111 -6.71 18.48 -38.02
CA ASN A 111 -6.64 17.19 -38.70
C ASN A 111 -5.37 17.03 -39.55
N ASP A 112 -4.83 18.10 -40.14
CA ASP A 112 -3.55 18.10 -40.86
C ASP A 112 -2.37 17.87 -39.91
N THR A 113 -2.48 18.34 -38.66
CA THR A 113 -1.54 17.98 -37.58
C THR A 113 -1.73 16.52 -37.13
N ALA A 114 -2.89 15.93 -37.43
CA ALA A 114 -3.28 14.55 -37.13
C ALA A 114 -3.07 13.56 -38.30
N LEU A 115 -2.40 13.96 -39.39
CA LEU A 115 -1.92 13.08 -40.47
C LEU A 115 -0.53 12.49 -40.22
N ARG A 116 0.06 12.69 -39.03
CA ARG A 116 0.84 11.58 -38.46
C ARG A 116 -0.15 10.43 -38.38
N PRO A 117 0.21 9.18 -38.75
CA PRO A 117 -0.64 8.05 -38.42
C PRO A 117 -1.10 8.31 -36.99
N LEU A 118 -2.39 8.12 -36.72
CA LEU A 118 -2.71 7.54 -35.44
C LEU A 118 -1.80 6.32 -35.44
N THR A 119 -0.61 6.44 -34.82
CA THR A 119 -0.08 5.36 -34.03
C THR A 119 -1.34 4.80 -33.43
N PRO A 120 -1.57 3.47 -33.54
CA PRO A 120 -2.59 2.85 -32.73
C PRO A 120 -2.54 3.60 -31.40
N PHE A 121 -3.70 3.92 -30.85
CA PHE A 121 -3.69 4.09 -29.41
C PHE A 121 -3.10 2.76 -28.92
N GLU A 122 -1.75 2.67 -28.86
CA GLU A 122 -1.05 2.18 -27.71
C GLU A 122 -1.93 2.77 -26.64
N PRO A 123 -2.67 1.95 -25.90
CA PRO A 123 -3.03 2.41 -24.60
C PRO A 123 -1.73 3.00 -24.05
N ARG A 124 -1.65 4.34 -24.09
CA ARG A 124 -1.30 5.06 -22.91
C ARG A 124 -2.29 4.43 -21.96
N THR A 125 -1.80 3.41 -21.22
CA THR A 125 -2.24 3.16 -19.87
C THR A 125 -2.59 4.54 -19.39
N VAL A 126 -3.90 4.83 -19.28
CA VAL A 126 -4.40 6.08 -18.72
C VAL A 126 -3.45 6.32 -17.59
N GLY A 127 -2.55 7.32 -17.72
CA GLY A 127 -1.30 7.37 -16.96
C GLY A 127 -1.67 6.99 -15.55
N GLU A 128 -1.21 5.79 -15.14
CA GLU A 128 -1.90 4.87 -14.23
C GLU A 128 -2.79 5.70 -13.33
N VAL A 129 -4.12 5.70 -13.54
CA VAL A 129 -5.07 6.59 -12.84
C VAL A 129 -4.48 6.82 -11.48
N ILE A 130 -3.93 8.03 -11.24
CA ILE A 130 -3.32 8.32 -9.96
C ILE A 130 -4.54 8.40 -9.07
N GLU A 131 -5.03 7.25 -8.61
CA GLU A 131 -6.02 7.15 -7.58
C GLU A 131 -5.40 7.99 -6.48
N ALA A 132 -6.02 9.13 -6.23
CA ALA A 132 -5.49 10.12 -5.31
C ALA A 132 -5.19 9.36 -4.02
N ARG A 133 -3.88 9.19 -3.78
CA ARG A 133 -3.45 8.20 -2.82
C ARG A 133 -4.07 8.56 -1.47
N PRO A 134 -4.75 7.62 -0.80
CA PRO A 134 -5.28 7.89 0.54
C PRO A 134 -4.16 8.42 1.44
N PRO A 135 -4.43 9.38 2.35
CA PRO A 135 -3.45 9.84 3.33
C PRO A 135 -2.77 8.66 4.05
N ALA A 136 -1.51 8.82 4.47
CA ALA A 136 -0.80 7.78 5.22
C ALA A 136 -1.64 7.31 6.42
N GLY A 137 -1.72 5.98 6.63
CA GLY A 137 -2.55 5.37 7.68
C GLY A 137 -4.05 5.26 7.38
N SER A 138 -4.53 5.73 6.22
CA SER A 138 -5.93 5.54 5.80
C SER A 138 -6.28 4.05 5.70
N VAL A 139 -7.54 3.71 5.95
CA VAL A 139 -8.03 2.34 5.73
C VAL A 139 -8.03 2.06 4.22
N LEU A 140 -7.20 1.11 3.81
CA LEU A 140 -7.14 0.60 2.45
C LEU A 140 -8.13 -0.55 2.28
N SER A 141 -8.53 -0.80 1.03
CA SER A 141 -9.37 -1.93 0.66
C SER A 141 -8.53 -3.14 0.22
N GLY A 142 -9.19 -4.25 -0.09
CA GLY A 142 -8.53 -5.42 -0.69
C GLY A 142 -7.50 -6.09 0.21
N MET A 143 -6.42 -6.59 -0.39
CA MET A 143 -5.41 -7.41 0.29
C MET A 143 -4.64 -6.65 1.36
N THR A 144 -4.12 -5.46 1.04
CA THR A 144 -3.39 -4.63 2.00
C THR A 144 -4.31 -4.11 3.12
N GLY A 145 -5.58 -3.83 2.80
CA GLY A 145 -6.60 -3.50 3.80
C GLY A 145 -6.83 -4.59 4.86
N ARG A 146 -6.79 -5.87 4.45
CA ARG A 146 -6.88 -7.01 5.39
C ARG A 146 -5.69 -7.03 6.35
N LEU A 147 -4.47 -6.83 5.84
CA LEU A 147 -3.27 -6.74 6.66
C LEU A 147 -3.33 -5.57 7.64
N GLN A 148 -3.78 -4.40 7.19
CA GLN A 148 -4.01 -3.24 8.07
C GLN A 148 -4.99 -3.57 9.21
N GLY A 149 -6.10 -4.24 8.90
CA GLY A 149 -7.09 -4.63 9.89
C GLY A 149 -6.48 -5.53 10.99
N ILE A 150 -5.73 -6.55 10.58
CA ILE A 150 -5.03 -7.44 11.51
C ILE A 150 -3.93 -6.71 12.26
N ALA A 151 -3.15 -5.88 11.59
CA ALA A 151 -2.12 -5.07 12.23
C ALA A 151 -2.70 -4.16 13.32
N ARG A 152 -3.84 -3.50 13.07
CA ARG A 152 -4.54 -2.68 14.08
C ARG A 152 -5.13 -3.52 15.23
N GLN A 153 -5.60 -4.73 14.96
CA GLN A 153 -6.04 -5.65 16.03
C GLN A 153 -4.86 -6.09 16.91
N MET A 154 -3.71 -6.39 16.29
CA MET A 154 -2.49 -6.79 16.99
C MET A 154 -1.81 -5.61 17.71
N LEU A 155 -1.86 -4.40 17.13
CA LEU A 155 -1.15 -3.20 17.60
C LEU A 155 -2.01 -2.18 18.35
N GLY A 156 -3.34 -2.31 18.39
CA GLY A 156 -4.25 -1.31 18.97
C GLY A 156 -4.53 -0.10 18.06
N SER A 157 -5.36 0.84 18.55
CA SER A 157 -5.91 1.98 17.79
C SER A 157 -4.89 3.00 17.30
N ASP A 158 -3.77 3.14 18.02
CA ASP A 158 -2.84 4.26 17.80
C ASP A 158 -1.68 3.86 16.86
N GLY A 159 -1.70 2.64 16.30
CA GLY A 159 -0.59 2.08 15.50
C GLY A 159 0.70 1.81 16.30
N VAL A 160 0.75 2.31 17.52
CA VAL A 160 1.74 2.10 18.57
C VAL A 160 0.97 1.83 19.85
N ALA A 161 0.63 0.58 20.11
CA ALA A 161 0.09 0.23 21.42
C ALA A 161 1.08 0.62 22.51
N THR A 162 0.58 1.21 23.58
CA THR A 162 1.29 1.43 24.85
C THR A 162 1.81 0.11 25.45
N GLN A 163 1.23 -1.03 25.04
CA GLN A 163 1.69 -2.40 25.34
C GLN A 163 2.68 -3.00 24.33
N TRP A 164 2.99 -2.34 23.20
CA TRP A 164 3.86 -2.86 22.10
C TRP A 164 4.98 -1.89 21.64
N GLY A 165 5.10 -0.70 22.25
CA GLY A 165 6.16 0.29 21.99
C GLY A 165 7.52 -0.06 22.63
N ARG A 166 8.51 0.85 22.66
CA ARG A 166 9.84 0.60 23.28
C ARG A 166 9.77 0.11 24.75
N ALA A 167 8.63 0.30 25.42
CA ALA A 167 8.32 -0.17 26.77
C ALA A 167 7.33 -1.37 26.83
N GLY A 168 6.77 -1.81 25.70
CA GLY A 168 5.72 -2.82 25.61
C GLY A 168 6.12 -4.00 24.74
N ARG A 169 6.12 -5.22 25.29
CA ARG A 169 6.83 -6.38 24.72
C ARG A 169 5.88 -7.36 24.04
N LEU A 170 6.04 -7.61 22.73
CA LEU A 170 5.82 -8.91 22.03
C LEU A 170 5.56 -10.10 22.97
N THR A 171 4.31 -10.45 23.33
CA THR A 171 4.01 -11.61 24.19
C THR A 171 3.76 -12.83 23.32
N GLU A 172 3.79 -14.00 23.96
CA GLU A 172 3.48 -15.26 23.31
C GLU A 172 2.04 -15.31 22.81
N ALA A 173 1.10 -14.69 23.54
CA ALA A 173 -0.31 -14.72 23.17
C ALA A 173 -0.59 -13.97 21.86
N ASP A 174 0.14 -12.89 21.59
CA ASP A 174 -0.10 -12.08 20.38
C ASP A 174 0.44 -12.77 19.13
N LEU A 175 1.48 -13.59 19.30
CA LEU A 175 2.14 -14.34 18.23
C LEU A 175 1.68 -15.80 18.19
N ALA A 176 0.76 -16.22 19.06
CA ALA A 176 0.25 -17.57 19.09
C ALA A 176 -0.53 -17.86 17.80
N SER A 177 -0.35 -19.07 17.31
CA SER A 177 -1.09 -19.64 16.20
C SER A 177 -1.77 -20.91 16.67
N ASP A 178 -2.95 -21.18 16.12
CA ASP A 178 -3.76 -22.35 16.41
C ASP A 178 -3.47 -23.52 15.44
N PHE A 179 -2.40 -23.44 14.65
CA PHE A 179 -2.02 -24.52 13.75
C PHE A 179 -1.57 -25.76 14.52
N ALA A 180 -2.13 -26.91 14.16
CA ALA A 180 -1.68 -28.20 14.64
C ALA A 180 -1.93 -29.29 13.60
N THR A 181 -1.09 -30.32 13.62
CA THR A 181 -1.25 -31.54 12.84
C THR A 181 -1.11 -32.77 13.74
N GLU A 182 -1.86 -33.82 13.45
CA GLU A 182 -1.64 -35.13 14.08
C GLU A 182 -0.36 -35.77 13.51
N GLY A 183 0.50 -36.26 14.39
CA GLY A 183 1.72 -36.99 14.04
C GLY A 183 1.81 -38.34 14.77
N PRO A 184 2.77 -39.20 14.40
CA PRO A 184 2.94 -40.54 14.99
C PRO A 184 3.20 -40.51 16.51
N ASP A 185 3.86 -39.46 16.99
CA ASP A 185 4.28 -39.29 18.39
C ASP A 185 3.39 -38.29 19.17
N GLY A 186 2.23 -37.93 18.63
CA GLY A 186 1.27 -36.99 19.22
C GLY A 186 0.96 -35.77 18.35
N VAL A 187 0.33 -34.76 18.94
CA VAL A 187 -0.03 -33.51 18.25
C VAL A 187 1.19 -32.63 18.09
N ALA A 188 1.57 -32.33 16.84
CA ALA A 188 2.54 -31.29 16.53
C ALA A 188 1.78 -29.98 16.34
N ALA A 189 1.84 -29.08 17.33
CA ALA A 189 1.25 -27.74 17.22
C ALA A 189 2.31 -26.66 16.99
N PHE A 190 1.86 -25.50 16.52
CA PHE A 190 2.65 -24.28 16.55
C PHE A 190 2.79 -23.82 17.99
N ASN A 191 4.03 -23.60 18.41
CA ASN A 191 4.30 -23.02 19.71
C ASN A 191 5.29 -21.87 19.56
N VAL A 192 4.93 -20.71 20.11
CA VAL A 192 5.76 -19.49 20.00
C VAL A 192 7.11 -19.65 20.70
N ARG A 193 7.23 -20.50 21.73
CA ARG A 193 8.51 -20.77 22.39
C ARG A 193 9.40 -21.70 21.56
N ASP A 194 8.79 -22.64 20.82
CA ASP A 194 9.51 -23.56 19.92
C ASP A 194 9.83 -22.92 18.54
N ALA A 195 9.00 -21.97 18.12
CA ALA A 195 9.36 -20.60 17.78
C ALA A 195 10.82 -20.14 17.52
N ALA A 196 11.56 -20.63 16.54
CA ALA A 196 12.80 -19.97 16.09
C ALA A 196 12.53 -18.48 15.82
N GLY A 197 13.05 -17.61 16.69
CA GLY A 197 12.81 -16.16 16.68
C GLY A 197 12.24 -15.54 17.96
N PHE A 198 11.62 -16.32 18.84
CA PHE A 198 10.99 -15.75 20.03
C PHE A 198 11.98 -15.39 21.16
N GLU A 199 12.94 -16.27 21.44
CA GLU A 199 13.91 -16.07 22.54
C GLU A 199 15.10 -15.18 22.13
N ASP A 200 15.62 -15.29 20.90
CA ASP A 200 16.90 -14.67 20.51
C ASP A 200 16.91 -14.01 19.11
N ASN A 201 16.17 -12.91 18.94
CA ASN A 201 16.37 -11.86 17.89
C ASN A 201 15.47 -11.82 16.64
N TYR A 202 14.51 -12.73 16.44
CA TYR A 202 13.64 -12.70 15.24
C TYR A 202 12.15 -12.70 15.58
N LYS A 203 11.70 -11.64 16.26
CA LYS A 203 10.25 -11.40 16.37
C LYS A 203 9.64 -10.85 15.07
N CYS A 204 10.48 -10.42 14.13
CA CYS A 204 10.05 -9.81 12.87
C CYS A 204 9.34 -10.79 11.93
N ASN A 205 9.88 -12.00 11.70
CA ASN A 205 9.22 -13.00 10.88
C ASN A 205 7.97 -13.56 11.57
N LEU A 206 8.02 -13.82 12.88
CA LEU A 206 6.85 -14.27 13.64
C LEU A 206 5.70 -13.26 13.51
N PHE A 207 6.00 -11.98 13.69
CA PHE A 207 5.00 -10.92 13.52
C PHE A 207 4.46 -10.83 12.09
N ALA A 208 5.35 -10.81 11.08
CA ALA A 208 4.94 -10.63 9.69
C ALA A 208 4.10 -11.80 9.18
N PHE A 209 4.52 -13.05 9.47
CA PHE A 209 3.78 -14.23 9.05
C PHE A 209 2.51 -14.46 9.85
N GLU A 210 2.49 -14.15 11.14
CA GLU A 210 1.25 -14.25 11.91
C GLU A 210 0.22 -13.23 11.43
N MET A 211 0.65 -12.00 11.11
CA MET A 211 -0.23 -11.00 10.50
C MET A 211 -0.79 -11.50 9.16
N ALA A 212 0.08 -12.02 8.27
CA ALA A 212 -0.33 -12.54 6.97
C ALA A 212 -1.31 -13.71 7.12
N ARG A 213 -1.00 -14.68 7.99
CA ARG A 213 -1.86 -15.83 8.28
C ARG A 213 -3.24 -15.42 8.77
N ARG A 214 -3.32 -14.53 9.77
CA ARG A 214 -4.60 -14.05 10.33
C ARG A 214 -5.41 -13.25 9.30
N ALA A 215 -4.74 -12.63 8.33
CA ALA A 215 -5.39 -11.95 7.21
C ALA A 215 -5.81 -12.92 6.08
N GLY A 216 -5.53 -14.22 6.22
CA GLY A 216 -5.94 -15.30 5.32
C GLY A 216 -4.96 -15.61 4.20
N PHE A 217 -3.72 -15.09 4.26
CA PHE A 217 -2.68 -15.36 3.27
C PHE A 217 -1.99 -16.70 3.54
N GLU A 218 -1.49 -17.34 2.48
CA GLU A 218 -0.61 -18.49 2.62
C GLU A 218 0.71 -18.05 3.27
N VAL A 219 1.28 -18.90 4.13
CA VAL A 219 2.54 -18.61 4.84
C VAL A 219 3.43 -19.85 4.90
N PRO A 220 4.77 -19.68 4.89
CA PRO A 220 5.71 -20.80 4.91
C PRO A 220 5.81 -21.41 6.31
N LEU A 221 4.94 -22.40 6.57
CA LEU A 221 5.02 -23.25 7.77
C LEU A 221 6.10 -24.32 7.58
N VAL A 222 7.02 -24.40 8.53
CA VAL A 222 8.15 -25.34 8.53
C VAL A 222 8.07 -26.26 9.74
N GLY A 223 8.30 -27.55 9.51
CA GLY A 223 8.45 -28.53 10.57
C GLY A 223 9.75 -28.27 11.32
N ARG A 224 9.74 -28.51 12.63
CA ARG A 224 10.94 -28.38 13.45
C ARG A 224 11.13 -29.62 14.31
N THR A 225 12.28 -29.69 14.97
CA THR A 225 12.56 -30.70 16.00
C THR A 225 11.47 -30.74 17.08
N ARG A 226 10.76 -29.62 17.29
CA ARG A 226 9.64 -29.47 18.23
C ARG A 226 8.55 -28.62 17.57
N GLY A 227 7.43 -29.24 17.21
CA GLY A 227 6.26 -28.57 16.65
C GLY A 227 6.50 -27.85 15.32
N TRP A 228 5.56 -26.95 15.02
CA TRP A 228 5.58 -26.12 13.82
C TRP A 228 6.10 -24.72 14.11
N GLY A 229 6.61 -24.06 13.08
CA GLY A 229 6.81 -22.62 13.10
C GLY A 229 6.95 -22.01 11.71
N TYR A 230 7.33 -20.73 11.65
CA TYR A 230 7.57 -20.05 10.39
C TYR A 230 9.02 -20.14 9.93
N MET A 231 9.23 -20.04 8.63
CA MET A 231 10.56 -19.84 8.07
C MET A 231 11.21 -18.55 8.64
N GLY A 232 12.52 -18.59 8.87
CA GLY A 232 13.29 -17.42 9.29
C GLY A 232 13.56 -16.46 8.11
N PRO A 233 13.82 -15.16 8.37
CA PRO A 233 14.06 -14.17 7.32
C PRO A 233 15.19 -14.54 6.36
N ASP A 234 16.29 -15.10 6.87
CA ASP A 234 17.43 -15.53 6.05
C ASP A 234 17.07 -16.69 5.12
N GLY A 235 16.22 -17.62 5.58
CA GLY A 235 15.69 -18.71 4.75
C GLY A 235 14.78 -18.20 3.64
N VAL A 236 13.90 -17.23 3.96
CA VAL A 236 13.04 -16.57 2.97
C VAL A 236 13.87 -15.80 1.94
N THR A 237 14.93 -15.15 2.40
CA THR A 237 15.86 -14.40 1.54
C THR A 237 16.66 -15.34 0.64
N ALA A 238 17.07 -16.51 1.13
CA ALA A 238 17.72 -17.54 0.32
C ALA A 238 16.80 -18.07 -0.78
N ASP A 239 15.53 -18.35 -0.45
CA ASP A 239 14.50 -18.75 -1.42
C ASP A 239 14.28 -17.65 -2.48
N ALA A 240 14.19 -16.39 -2.05
CA ALA A 240 14.00 -15.26 -2.94
C ALA A 240 15.20 -15.05 -3.88
N ASN A 241 16.43 -15.25 -3.41
CA ASN A 241 17.64 -15.24 -4.24
C ASN A 241 17.66 -16.37 -5.27
N ALA A 242 17.10 -17.54 -4.94
CA ALA A 242 16.94 -18.65 -5.88
C ALA A 242 15.80 -18.42 -6.89
N GLY A 243 15.00 -17.36 -6.72
CA GLY A 243 13.85 -17.04 -7.57
C GLY A 243 12.61 -17.89 -7.31
N GLN A 244 12.60 -18.73 -6.26
CA GLN A 244 11.49 -19.60 -5.94
C GLN A 244 11.26 -19.68 -4.44
N LEU A 245 10.05 -19.31 -4.00
CA LEU A 245 9.62 -19.44 -2.61
C LEU A 245 9.12 -20.87 -2.34
N ARG A 246 9.78 -21.60 -1.43
CA ARG A 246 9.29 -22.92 -1.00
C ARG A 246 7.92 -22.79 -0.35
N GLY A 247 7.04 -23.74 -0.66
CA GLY A 247 5.62 -23.67 -0.26
C GLY A 247 4.78 -22.71 -1.10
N GLU A 248 5.40 -22.01 -2.06
CA GLU A 248 4.74 -21.14 -3.04
C GLU A 248 3.79 -20.08 -2.44
N TRP A 249 4.05 -19.61 -1.23
CA TRP A 249 3.15 -18.70 -0.50
C TRP A 249 3.11 -17.26 -1.08
N GLY A 250 3.96 -16.96 -2.06
CA GLY A 250 4.06 -15.66 -2.69
C GLY A 250 4.86 -15.72 -3.99
N GLU A 251 5.08 -14.55 -4.57
CA GLU A 251 5.88 -14.34 -5.77
C GLU A 251 6.99 -13.32 -5.48
N VAL A 252 8.21 -13.62 -5.92
CA VAL A 252 9.33 -12.67 -5.82
C VAL A 252 9.19 -11.65 -6.94
N VAL A 253 8.95 -10.40 -6.56
CA VAL A 253 8.67 -9.29 -7.49
C VAL A 253 9.71 -8.18 -7.40
N THR A 254 10.87 -8.53 -6.85
CA THR A 254 12.06 -7.69 -6.87
C THR A 254 12.39 -7.30 -8.31
N GLY A 255 12.26 -6.01 -8.64
CA GLY A 255 12.43 -5.47 -9.99
C GLY A 255 11.26 -4.60 -10.47
N GLU A 256 10.08 -4.71 -9.85
CA GLU A 256 8.95 -3.81 -10.13
C GLU A 256 9.24 -2.37 -9.67
N THR A 257 8.71 -1.36 -10.36
CA THR A 257 8.89 0.05 -9.97
C THR A 257 8.13 0.38 -8.69
N ALA A 258 8.61 1.38 -7.95
CA ALA A 258 7.92 1.89 -6.76
C ALA A 258 6.45 2.25 -7.08
N GLU A 259 6.22 2.89 -8.22
CA GLU A 259 4.89 3.27 -8.72
C GLU A 259 4.00 2.04 -8.96
N SER A 260 4.47 1.03 -9.70
CA SER A 260 3.70 -0.21 -9.95
C SER A 260 3.29 -0.93 -8.66
N LEU A 261 4.24 -1.07 -7.73
CA LEU A 261 4.01 -1.70 -6.44
C LEU A 261 2.98 -0.92 -5.63
N ASP A 262 3.13 0.40 -5.58
CA ASP A 262 2.27 1.26 -4.79
C ASP A 262 0.84 1.33 -5.34
N SER A 263 0.70 1.46 -6.65
CA SER A 263 -0.60 1.46 -7.31
C SER A 263 -1.33 0.14 -7.13
N ALA A 264 -0.63 -1.00 -7.10
CA ALA A 264 -1.23 -2.29 -6.77
C ALA A 264 -1.72 -2.38 -5.32
N ILE A 265 -1.07 -1.68 -4.38
CA ILE A 265 -1.56 -1.53 -3.01
C ILE A 265 -2.82 -0.68 -2.98
N VAL A 266 -2.81 0.46 -3.65
CA VAL A 266 -3.93 1.43 -3.65
C VAL A 266 -5.19 0.82 -4.25
N ARG A 267 -5.06 0.09 -5.37
CA ARG A 267 -6.16 -0.69 -5.98
C ARG A 267 -6.66 -1.84 -5.09
N GLY A 268 -5.92 -2.22 -4.06
CA GLY A 268 -6.23 -3.35 -3.18
C GLY A 268 -5.96 -4.73 -3.80
N ASP A 269 -5.31 -4.77 -4.96
CA ASP A 269 -5.05 -5.99 -5.74
C ASP A 269 -3.99 -6.88 -5.12
N ARG A 270 -3.01 -6.29 -4.43
CA ARG A 270 -1.83 -6.98 -3.92
C ARG A 270 -1.49 -6.53 -2.50
N ALA A 271 -0.72 -7.37 -1.84
CA ALA A 271 -0.08 -7.09 -0.55
C ALA A 271 1.37 -7.55 -0.63
N PHE A 272 2.26 -6.78 0.00
CA PHE A 272 3.70 -6.99 -0.13
C PHE A 272 4.39 -7.16 1.22
N MET A 273 5.42 -8.00 1.22
CA MET A 273 6.38 -8.16 2.31
C MET A 273 7.79 -7.87 1.82
N LEU A 274 8.62 -7.36 2.72
CA LEU A 274 10.05 -7.21 2.52
C LEU A 274 10.78 -8.26 3.35
N THR A 275 11.82 -8.86 2.75
CA THR A 275 12.79 -9.68 3.46
C THR A 275 14.19 -9.16 3.15
N GLY A 276 15.07 -9.20 4.14
CA GLY A 276 16.47 -8.86 3.95
C GLY A 276 17.36 -9.75 4.80
N SER A 277 18.49 -10.17 4.23
CA SER A 277 19.54 -10.89 4.95
C SER A 277 20.63 -9.93 5.40
N SER A 278 21.18 -10.19 6.57
CA SER A 278 22.40 -9.51 7.03
C SER A 278 23.64 -10.13 6.40
N VAL A 279 24.77 -9.42 6.46
CA VAL A 279 26.07 -9.88 5.93
C VAL A 279 26.56 -11.16 6.63
N ASP A 280 26.22 -11.36 7.90
CA ASP A 280 26.57 -12.57 8.65
C ASP A 280 25.62 -13.76 8.37
N GLY A 281 24.55 -13.55 7.58
CA GLY A 281 23.53 -14.54 7.26
C GLY A 281 22.76 -15.06 8.48
N ARG A 282 22.83 -14.34 9.60
CA ARG A 282 22.30 -14.73 10.91
C ARG A 282 21.54 -13.59 11.57
N SER A 283 21.15 -12.55 10.86
CA SER A 283 20.46 -11.38 11.45
C SER A 283 19.47 -10.76 10.46
N GLY A 284 18.81 -11.59 9.66
CA GLY A 284 17.83 -11.14 8.69
C GLY A 284 16.60 -10.45 9.33
N HIS A 285 15.84 -9.74 8.50
CA HIS A 285 14.69 -8.94 8.93
C HIS A 285 13.51 -9.05 7.96
N MET A 286 12.31 -8.85 8.49
CA MET A 286 11.08 -8.83 7.70
C MET A 286 10.22 -7.61 8.03
N GLY A 287 9.56 -7.09 7.01
CA GLY A 287 8.60 -6.00 7.11
C GLY A 287 7.37 -6.27 6.26
N VAL A 288 6.22 -5.76 6.68
CA VAL A 288 4.98 -5.76 5.89
C VAL A 288 4.77 -4.36 5.34
N VAL A 289 4.47 -4.25 4.05
CA VAL A 289 4.38 -2.96 3.35
C VAL A 289 2.94 -2.48 3.28
N GLU A 290 2.74 -1.23 3.64
CA GLU A 290 1.49 -0.47 3.45
C GLU A 290 1.63 0.54 2.30
N ARG A 291 2.85 0.99 2.05
CA ARG A 291 3.12 2.08 1.12
C ARG A 291 4.53 1.99 0.59
N VAL A 292 4.70 2.07 -0.72
CA VAL A 292 6.03 2.21 -1.33
C VAL A 292 6.21 3.67 -1.76
N HIS A 293 7.30 4.29 -1.34
CA HIS A 293 7.68 5.65 -1.77
C HIS A 293 8.74 5.59 -2.86
N GLU A 294 9.81 4.82 -2.63
CA GLU A 294 10.98 4.79 -3.50
C GLU A 294 11.57 3.37 -3.49
N VAL A 295 12.04 2.92 -4.65
CA VAL A 295 12.87 1.71 -4.79
C VAL A 295 14.00 2.02 -5.77
N ASP A 296 15.23 1.95 -5.29
CA ASP A 296 16.43 2.11 -6.09
C ASP A 296 17.03 0.75 -6.40
N TYR A 297 17.45 0.56 -7.63
CA TYR A 297 18.06 -0.66 -8.12
C TYR A 297 19.49 -0.41 -8.58
N ASP A 298 20.36 -1.42 -8.46
CA ASP A 298 21.67 -1.42 -9.10
C ASP A 298 21.56 -1.81 -10.58
N GLU A 299 22.69 -1.73 -11.29
CA GLU A 299 22.77 -2.09 -12.71
C GLU A 299 22.38 -3.56 -12.99
N GLN A 300 22.42 -4.42 -11.98
CA GLN A 300 22.01 -5.82 -12.06
C GLN A 300 20.54 -6.03 -11.66
N GLY A 301 19.77 -4.96 -11.42
CA GLY A 301 18.37 -5.02 -11.02
C GLY A 301 18.14 -5.43 -9.57
N ARG A 302 19.18 -5.41 -8.72
CA ARG A 302 19.04 -5.72 -7.29
C ARG A 302 18.69 -4.47 -6.51
N VAL A 303 17.79 -4.59 -5.54
CA VAL A 303 17.38 -3.45 -4.69
C VAL A 303 18.57 -2.92 -3.91
N GLN A 304 18.95 -1.66 -4.12
CA GLN A 304 19.92 -0.94 -3.29
C GLN A 304 19.25 -0.25 -2.10
N ARG A 305 18.04 0.29 -2.30
CA ARG A 305 17.30 1.04 -1.28
C ARG A 305 15.81 0.89 -1.52
N VAL A 306 15.04 0.77 -0.45
CA VAL A 306 13.57 0.86 -0.47
C VAL A 306 13.11 1.78 0.65
N VAL A 307 12.21 2.70 0.34
CA VAL A 307 11.56 3.60 1.29
C VAL A 307 10.07 3.28 1.31
N PHE A 308 9.53 2.93 2.47
CA PHE A 308 8.16 2.44 2.60
C PHE A 308 7.49 2.89 3.91
N ASP A 309 6.16 2.88 3.96
CA ASP A 309 5.44 2.81 5.24
C ASP A 309 4.95 1.38 5.45
N GLY A 310 4.82 0.95 6.70
CA GLY A 310 4.39 -0.40 7.00
C GLY A 310 4.66 -0.81 8.44
N TRP A 311 4.70 -2.11 8.69
CA TRP A 311 4.89 -2.66 10.04
C TRP A 311 6.10 -3.56 10.12
N GLU A 312 6.83 -3.47 11.24
CA GLU A 312 7.94 -4.35 11.55
C GLU A 312 7.84 -4.86 12.99
N GLY A 313 8.13 -6.15 13.18
CA GLY A 313 8.48 -6.68 14.50
C GLY A 313 9.92 -6.33 14.87
N ARG A 314 10.18 -6.01 16.12
CA ARG A 314 11.49 -5.62 16.68
C ARG A 314 11.73 -6.33 18.00
N SER A 315 12.96 -6.28 18.51
CA SER A 315 13.33 -6.91 19.78
C SER A 315 12.48 -6.44 20.97
N ARG A 316 12.03 -5.18 20.94
CA ARG A 316 11.20 -4.57 21.99
C ARG A 316 9.69 -4.60 21.74
N GLY A 317 9.19 -5.13 20.63
CA GLY A 317 7.76 -5.06 20.28
C GLY A 317 7.54 -4.95 18.77
N ALA A 318 6.35 -4.55 18.32
CA ALA A 318 6.07 -4.27 16.91
C ALA A 318 5.50 -2.87 16.76
N MET A 319 5.72 -2.23 15.61
CA MET A 319 5.28 -0.87 15.39
C MET A 319 4.99 -0.59 13.92
N HIS A 320 4.08 0.35 13.69
CA HIS A 320 3.95 1.02 12.39
C HIS A 320 5.10 2.02 12.20
N LEU A 321 5.62 2.09 10.99
CA LEU A 321 6.74 2.92 10.60
C LEU A 321 6.36 3.72 9.36
N THR A 322 6.66 5.00 9.40
CA THR A 322 6.48 5.93 8.29
C THR A 322 7.83 6.30 7.69
N ARG A 323 7.94 6.26 6.37
CA ARG A 323 9.16 6.50 5.59
C ARG A 323 10.36 5.70 6.10
N ARG A 324 10.10 4.43 6.43
CA ARG A 324 11.13 3.46 6.79
C ARG A 324 12.01 3.18 5.58
N THR A 325 13.31 3.35 5.75
CA THR A 325 14.30 3.03 4.70
C THR A 325 15.02 1.73 5.03
N TRP A 326 15.07 0.79 4.09
CA TRP A 326 16.05 -0.30 4.09
C TRP A 326 17.05 -0.04 2.96
N ASN A 327 18.33 -0.28 3.22
CA ASN A 327 19.39 -0.09 2.24
C ASN A 327 20.37 -1.27 2.26
N ARG A 328 21.04 -1.53 1.15
CA ARG A 328 22.14 -2.48 1.10
C ARG A 328 23.40 -1.92 1.77
N TYR A 329 24.23 -2.81 2.29
CA TYR A 329 25.53 -2.47 2.86
C TYR A 329 26.36 -1.67 1.83
N GLY A 330 27.00 -0.60 2.30
CA GLY A 330 27.80 0.28 1.44
C GLY A 330 27.03 1.30 0.60
N ASN A 331 25.68 1.29 0.63
CA ASN A 331 24.85 2.31 -0.02
C ASN A 331 24.24 3.25 1.03
N PRO A 332 24.82 4.45 1.25
CA PRO A 332 24.26 5.43 2.17
C PRO A 332 23.03 6.11 1.54
N GLY A 333 21.94 6.21 2.30
CA GLY A 333 20.69 6.81 1.81
C GLY A 333 19.48 6.65 2.72
N GLY A 334 19.62 5.89 3.82
CA GLY A 334 18.66 5.86 4.92
C GLY A 334 19.38 5.64 6.23
N GLU A 335 18.90 6.25 7.30
CA GLU A 335 19.34 5.97 8.66
C GLU A 335 18.83 4.58 9.09
N ASP A 336 19.22 3.52 8.39
CA ASP A 336 18.95 2.18 8.87
C ASP A 336 19.86 1.89 10.06
N ALA A 337 19.25 1.73 11.23
CA ALA A 337 19.94 1.43 12.48
C ALA A 337 20.76 0.12 12.43
N ARG A 338 20.55 -0.73 11.42
CA ARG A 338 21.25 -2.02 11.23
C ARG A 338 22.54 -1.93 10.39
N GLY A 339 22.83 -0.78 9.77
CA GLY A 339 23.99 -0.63 8.88
C GLY A 339 23.80 -1.23 7.49
N GLY A 340 22.57 -1.63 7.14
CA GLY A 340 22.18 -2.16 5.83
C GLY A 340 22.18 -3.69 5.73
N PHE A 341 21.54 -4.19 4.67
CA PHE A 341 21.38 -5.61 4.35
C PHE A 341 22.38 -6.06 3.26
N ASP A 342 22.69 -7.34 3.21
CA ASP A 342 23.44 -7.92 2.08
C ASP A 342 22.54 -8.01 0.84
N SER A 343 21.30 -8.46 1.03
CA SER A 343 20.28 -8.52 -0.02
C SER A 343 18.90 -8.11 0.53
N ILE A 344 18.05 -7.55 -0.35
CA ILE A 344 16.69 -7.10 -0.05
C ILE A 344 15.78 -7.62 -1.17
N HIS A 345 14.66 -8.23 -0.81
CA HIS A 345 13.66 -8.72 -1.76
C HIS A 345 12.26 -8.25 -1.40
N ILE A 346 11.45 -8.05 -2.44
CA ILE A 346 10.03 -7.68 -2.36
C ILE A 346 9.22 -8.91 -2.77
N ILE A 347 8.30 -9.31 -1.91
CA ILE A 347 7.46 -10.50 -2.08
C ILE A 347 6.01 -10.06 -2.17
N ALA A 348 5.34 -10.39 -3.28
CA ALA A 348 3.90 -10.26 -3.38
C ALA A 348 3.24 -11.50 -2.78
N LEU A 349 2.37 -11.30 -1.79
CA LEU A 349 1.65 -12.40 -1.16
C LEU A 349 0.61 -12.97 -2.13
N ARG A 350 0.43 -14.29 -2.14
CA ARG A 350 -0.64 -14.92 -2.91
C ARG A 350 -2.01 -14.48 -2.38
N ARG A 351 -2.98 -14.32 -3.28
CA ARG A 351 -4.35 -13.94 -2.92
C ARG A 351 -4.88 -14.87 -1.82
N PRO A 352 -5.45 -14.32 -0.72
CA PRO A 352 -6.04 -15.14 0.33
C PRO A 352 -7.18 -15.98 -0.25
N GLN A 353 -7.24 -17.26 0.12
CA GLN A 353 -8.31 -18.16 -0.33
C GLN A 353 -9.56 -17.95 0.54
N ASP A 354 -10.72 -17.74 -0.06
CA ASP A 354 -11.97 -17.62 0.69
C ASP A 354 -12.39 -19.01 1.22
N GLY A 355 -12.51 -19.14 2.55
CA GLY A 355 -13.10 -20.31 3.21
C GLY A 355 -12.16 -21.47 3.56
N ALA A 356 -10.88 -21.44 3.21
CA ALA A 356 -9.90 -22.43 3.65
C ALA A 356 -8.74 -21.74 4.40
N ARG A 357 -8.37 -22.28 5.56
CA ARG A 357 -7.12 -21.88 6.22
C ARG A 357 -5.95 -22.36 5.35
N PRO A 358 -5.14 -21.47 4.76
CA PRO A 358 -4.20 -21.79 3.68
C PRO A 358 -2.91 -22.42 4.18
N GLU A 359 -3.03 -23.40 5.07
CA GLU A 359 -1.92 -23.91 5.83
C GLU A 359 -1.35 -25.11 5.08
N ARG A 360 -0.40 -24.83 4.20
CA ARG A 360 0.39 -25.84 3.50
C ARG A 360 1.79 -25.87 4.09
N PRO A 361 2.11 -26.86 4.95
CA PRO A 361 3.47 -27.10 5.38
C PRO A 361 4.43 -27.25 4.20
N ILE A 362 5.61 -26.66 4.34
CA ILE A 362 6.76 -26.98 3.48
C ILE A 362 7.27 -28.34 3.91
N HIS A 363 6.70 -29.41 3.34
CA HIS A 363 7.10 -30.84 3.26
C HIS A 363 7.97 -31.51 4.36
N GLU A 364 8.16 -30.92 5.52
CA GLU A 364 8.96 -31.47 6.63
C GLU A 364 8.05 -31.88 7.78
N ASN A 365 8.28 -33.08 8.32
CA ASN A 365 7.54 -33.58 9.47
C ASN A 365 7.92 -32.79 10.73
N ALA A 366 6.92 -32.32 11.47
CA ALA A 366 7.09 -31.76 12.80
C ALA A 366 6.92 -32.83 13.88
N ASN A 367 7.78 -32.83 14.90
CA ASN A 367 7.58 -33.66 16.09
C ASN A 367 6.59 -33.00 17.07
N ALA A 368 6.06 -33.75 18.05
CA ALA A 368 5.21 -33.18 19.09
C ALA A 368 5.90 -32.04 19.87
N SER A 369 5.14 -31.00 20.24
CA SER A 369 5.67 -29.94 21.11
C SER A 369 5.74 -30.43 22.56
N VAL A 370 6.83 -30.10 23.25
CA VAL A 370 7.00 -30.37 24.69
C VAL A 370 6.20 -29.40 25.57
N HIS A 371 5.81 -28.24 25.05
CA HIS A 371 5.04 -27.23 25.78
C HIS A 371 3.53 -27.45 25.70
N ASP A 372 3.06 -28.19 24.69
CA ASP A 372 1.63 -28.50 24.55
C ASP A 372 1.20 -29.70 25.42
N ALA A 373 2.13 -30.60 25.74
CA ALA A 373 1.89 -31.71 26.67
C ALA A 373 1.46 -31.23 28.08
N ALA A 374 1.96 -30.07 28.52
CA ALA A 374 1.57 -29.45 29.79
C ALA A 374 0.09 -28.97 29.78
N ARG A 375 -0.42 -28.54 28.61
CA ARG A 375 -1.78 -28.01 28.47
C ARG A 375 -2.85 -29.11 28.55
N MET A 376 -2.53 -30.33 28.12
CA MET A 376 -3.44 -31.47 28.25
C MET A 376 -3.49 -32.01 29.68
N GLY A 377 -2.37 -32.03 30.40
CA GLY A 377 -2.32 -32.46 31.81
C GLY A 377 -3.13 -31.57 32.76
N GLU A 378 -3.09 -30.25 32.58
CA GLU A 378 -3.88 -29.31 33.41
C GLU A 378 -5.40 -29.43 33.16
N SER A 379 -5.80 -29.83 31.94
CA SER A 379 -7.22 -29.98 31.59
C SER A 379 -7.88 -31.25 32.16
N GLU A 380 -7.10 -32.32 32.36
CA GLU A 380 -7.56 -33.57 33.00
C GLU A 380 -7.61 -33.45 34.52
N GLU A 381 -6.67 -32.70 35.12
CA GLU A 381 -6.63 -32.47 36.57
C GLU A 381 -7.80 -31.56 37.01
N ASN A 382 -8.15 -30.54 36.21
CA ASN A 382 -9.31 -29.68 36.49
C ASN A 382 -10.67 -30.37 36.27
N ARG A 383 -10.76 -31.37 35.37
CA ARG A 383 -11.96 -32.20 35.23
C ARG A 383 -12.14 -33.17 36.40
N SER A 384 -11.03 -33.69 36.94
CA SER A 384 -11.05 -34.61 38.09
C SER A 384 -11.37 -33.92 39.42
N PHE A 385 -11.01 -32.63 39.56
CA PHE A 385 -11.39 -31.81 40.71
C PHE A 385 -12.86 -31.34 40.69
N SER A 386 -13.48 -31.21 39.52
CA SER A 386 -14.87 -30.75 39.41
C SER A 386 -15.89 -31.89 39.62
N SER A 387 -15.51 -33.15 39.41
CA SER A 387 -16.40 -34.31 39.60
C SER A 387 -16.40 -34.91 41.01
N SER A 388 -15.58 -34.39 41.94
CA SER A 388 -15.46 -34.90 43.32
C SER A 388 -16.19 -34.05 44.38
N SER A 389 -16.93 -33.01 43.96
CA SER A 389 -17.68 -32.12 44.86
C SER A 389 -19.20 -32.30 44.75
N THR A 390 -19.71 -33.52 44.83
CA THR A 390 -21.15 -33.75 45.06
C THR A 390 -21.39 -35.09 45.78
N SER A 391 -21.31 -35.10 47.11
CA SER A 391 -21.98 -36.11 47.94
C SER A 391 -22.08 -35.61 49.39
N ASP A 392 -23.34 -35.53 49.82
CA ASP A 392 -23.88 -35.70 51.17
C ASP A 392 -23.56 -34.71 52.30
N ARG A 393 -24.54 -33.84 52.57
CA ARG A 393 -24.87 -33.44 53.94
C ARG A 393 -26.30 -33.91 54.26
N PRO A 394 -26.53 -34.69 55.34
CA PRO A 394 -27.87 -34.94 55.81
C PRO A 394 -28.39 -33.73 56.61
N ASN A 395 -29.68 -33.52 56.42
CA ASN A 395 -30.55 -32.58 57.09
C ASN A 395 -30.84 -33.05 58.52
N GLU A 396 -30.60 -32.22 59.54
CA GLU A 396 -31.26 -32.40 60.83
C GLU A 396 -31.56 -31.06 61.50
N SER A 397 -32.82 -30.93 61.87
CA SER A 397 -33.53 -29.78 62.39
C SER A 397 -33.89 -30.02 63.85
N SER A 398 -33.64 -29.05 64.73
CA SER A 398 -34.39 -28.82 65.99
C SER A 398 -33.89 -27.51 66.62
N GLU A 399 -34.61 -26.39 66.50
CA GLU A 399 -35.65 -25.95 67.44
C GLU A 399 -35.19 -25.77 68.90
N THR A 400 -35.04 -24.50 69.31
CA THR A 400 -35.78 -23.78 70.37
C THR A 400 -34.91 -22.83 71.21
N HIS A 401 -35.31 -21.55 71.17
CA HIS A 401 -35.07 -20.49 72.17
C HIS A 401 -35.65 -20.91 73.55
N PRO A 402 -35.20 -20.34 74.69
CA PRO A 402 -34.85 -18.93 74.91
C PRO A 402 -33.44 -18.62 75.38
#